data_AF-A0A1Y1V317-F1
#
_entry.id   AF-A0A1Y1V317-F1
#
_cell.length_a   1.000
_cell.length_b   1.000
_cell.length_c   1.000
_cell.angle_alpha   90.00
_cell.angle_beta   90.00
_cell.angle_gamma   90.00
#
_symmetry.space_group_name_H-M   'P 1'
#
loop_
_entity.id
_entity.type
_entity.pdbx_description
1 polymer ?
#
loop_
_entity_poly.entity_id
_entity_poly.type
_entity_poly.pdbx_seq_one_letter_code
_entity_poly.pdbx_strand_id
1 'polypeptide(L)'
;MRVVIDESFDNLMLDKEIKSMVSQIAHCYSYNRQSFHPVKLYCTSFGDKTKAEFDRKMSDYQRWRRNEIIFEPQSYEEVFANEKENLVYLTADSPNTIDTFDESKIYIIGGIVDKNRYKNLTLEKAKKQNITTARLPINKYIKMSSRKVLTVNHMFKIILNYLDTNDWEKSLLDILPARKFNQDKNSTSEDENLKNKDNENVDNNTIEESISVVSTEEISTTTENNNESDTKES
;
A
#
# COMPACT_ATOMS: atom_id res chain seq x y z
N MET A 1 5.68 -12.51 7.17
CA MET A 1 5.91 -12.01 5.79
C MET A 1 6.58 -10.62 5.78
N ARG A 2 7.30 -10.29 4.70
CA ARG A 2 7.95 -8.98 4.45
C ARG A 2 7.39 -8.30 3.20
N VAL A 3 7.19 -6.99 3.26
CA VAL A 3 6.70 -6.18 2.13
C VAL A 3 7.58 -4.94 1.98
N VAL A 4 7.93 -4.62 0.74
CA VAL A 4 8.85 -3.54 0.39
C VAL A 4 8.13 -2.53 -0.50
N ILE A 5 8.33 -1.24 -0.23
CA ILE A 5 8.06 -0.16 -1.16
C ILE A 5 9.41 0.30 -1.73
N ASP A 6 9.51 0.28 -3.06
CA ASP A 6 10.69 0.63 -3.85
C ASP A 6 10.61 2.09 -4.29
N GLU A 7 11.25 3.00 -3.54
CA GLU A 7 11.21 4.46 -3.76
C GLU A 7 12.24 4.95 -4.79
N SER A 8 12.80 4.06 -5.63
CA SER A 8 13.80 4.42 -6.66
C SER A 8 13.26 5.26 -7.84
N PHE A 9 12.05 5.81 -7.73
CA PHE A 9 11.32 6.49 -8.82
C PHE A 9 11.10 7.99 -8.61
N ASP A 10 11.68 8.60 -7.59
CA ASP A 10 11.56 10.05 -7.27
C ASP A 10 11.84 10.98 -8.47
N ASN A 11 12.74 10.59 -9.36
CA ASN A 11 13.08 11.35 -10.56
C ASN A 11 12.04 11.27 -11.69
N LEU A 12 11.05 10.38 -11.58
CA LEU A 12 9.94 10.21 -12.53
C LEU A 12 8.65 10.89 -12.06
N MET A 13 8.59 11.33 -10.80
CA MET A 13 7.43 11.98 -10.17
C MET A 13 7.55 13.51 -10.13
N LEU A 14 6.42 14.18 -10.32
CA LEU A 14 6.25 15.61 -10.06
C LEU A 14 6.13 15.88 -8.53
N ASP A 15 6.39 17.09 -8.05
CA ASP A 15 6.31 17.43 -6.62
C ASP A 15 4.95 17.11 -5.97
N LYS A 16 3.85 17.21 -6.74
CA LYS A 16 2.50 16.82 -6.29
C LYS A 16 2.31 15.30 -6.21
N GLU A 17 3.07 14.55 -7.00
CA GLU A 17 3.07 13.08 -7.03
C GLU A 17 3.93 12.56 -5.86
N ILE A 18 5.09 13.17 -5.59
CA ILE A 18 5.88 12.97 -4.36
C ILE A 18 5.04 13.23 -3.10
N LYS A 19 4.27 14.33 -3.09
CA LYS A 19 3.36 14.67 -1.97
C LYS A 19 2.31 13.59 -1.68
N SER A 20 1.76 12.95 -2.72
CA SER A 20 0.82 11.83 -2.55
C SER A 20 1.56 10.53 -2.21
N MET A 21 2.80 10.33 -2.67
CA MET A 21 3.63 9.18 -2.27
C MET A 21 3.87 9.16 -0.76
N VAL A 22 4.25 10.29 -0.16
CA VAL A 22 4.39 10.45 1.30
C VAL A 22 3.08 10.11 2.03
N SER A 23 1.94 10.65 1.59
CA SER A 23 0.63 10.31 2.15
C SER A 23 0.33 8.80 2.04
N GLN A 24 0.61 8.18 0.89
CA GLN A 24 0.36 6.75 0.67
C GLN A 24 1.23 5.86 1.57
N ILE A 25 2.50 6.19 1.79
CA ILE A 25 3.37 5.45 2.73
C ILE A 25 2.87 5.60 4.17
N ALA A 26 2.42 6.79 4.57
CA ALA A 26 1.82 7.02 5.88
C ALA A 26 0.51 6.23 6.08
N HIS A 27 -0.31 6.09 5.03
CA HIS A 27 -1.45 5.19 5.02
C HIS A 27 -1.02 3.72 5.14
N CYS A 28 0.02 3.27 4.42
CA CYS A 28 0.55 1.91 4.57
C CYS A 28 0.96 1.61 6.02
N TYR A 29 1.75 2.48 6.66
CA TYR A 29 2.12 2.31 8.07
C TYR A 29 0.89 2.28 8.99
N SER A 30 -0.09 3.16 8.77
CA SER A 30 -1.32 3.22 9.57
C SER A 30 -2.18 1.96 9.42
N TYR A 31 -2.35 1.45 8.19
CA TYR A 31 -3.04 0.19 7.94
C TYR A 31 -2.31 -1.01 8.54
N ASN A 32 -0.97 -1.03 8.51
CA ASN A 32 -0.17 -2.11 9.08
C ASN A 32 -0.39 -2.21 10.59
N ARG A 33 -0.39 -1.07 11.31
CA ARG A 33 -0.65 -1.00 12.76
C ARG A 33 -2.05 -1.45 13.17
N GLN A 34 -2.99 -1.49 12.25
CA GLN A 34 -4.40 -1.84 12.48
C GLN A 34 -4.78 -3.22 11.92
N SER A 35 -3.88 -3.90 11.21
CA SER A 35 -4.12 -5.24 10.67
C SER A 35 -3.96 -6.30 11.76
N PHE A 36 -4.69 -7.41 11.60
CA PHE A 36 -4.60 -8.55 12.50
C PHE A 36 -3.30 -9.35 12.24
N HIS A 37 -2.85 -9.41 10.98
CA HIS A 37 -1.53 -9.95 10.59
C HIS A 37 -0.60 -8.83 10.07
N PRO A 38 -0.01 -7.99 10.96
CA PRO A 38 0.93 -6.95 10.55
C PRO A 38 2.16 -7.55 9.86
N VAL A 39 2.59 -6.93 8.76
CA VAL A 39 3.78 -7.33 8.01
C VAL A 39 4.99 -6.50 8.42
N LYS A 40 6.18 -7.00 8.08
CA LYS A 40 7.39 -6.19 8.14
C LYS A 40 7.48 -5.28 6.91
N LEU A 41 7.16 -4.00 7.06
CA LEU A 41 7.22 -3.02 5.97
C LEU A 41 8.62 -2.40 5.84
N TYR A 42 9.12 -2.27 4.62
CA TYR A 42 10.35 -1.56 4.27
C TYR A 42 10.04 -0.47 3.25
N CYS A 43 10.67 0.69 3.37
CA CYS A 43 10.80 1.70 2.31
C CYS A 43 12.28 1.73 1.91
N THR A 44 12.59 1.28 0.70
CA THR A 44 13.98 1.12 0.20
C THR A 44 14.28 2.15 -0.89
N SER A 45 15.55 2.46 -1.12
CA SER A 45 16.00 3.61 -1.91
C SER A 45 15.55 4.96 -1.33
N PHE A 46 15.33 5.03 -0.02
CA PHE A 46 14.74 6.18 0.66
C PHE A 46 15.80 7.26 0.97
N GLY A 47 16.13 8.07 -0.04
CA GLY A 47 17.18 9.11 0.05
C GLY A 47 16.80 10.51 -0.42
N ASP A 48 15.95 10.62 -1.44
CA ASP A 48 15.83 11.84 -2.26
C ASP A 48 14.63 12.74 -1.90
N LYS A 49 13.77 13.05 -2.87
CA LYS A 49 12.65 14.02 -2.76
C LYS A 49 11.58 13.53 -1.78
N THR A 50 11.26 12.24 -1.82
CA THR A 50 10.27 11.64 -0.91
C THR A 50 10.76 11.68 0.52
N LYS A 51 12.05 11.45 0.77
CA LYS A 51 12.66 11.67 2.09
C LYS A 51 12.58 13.14 2.52
N ALA A 52 12.95 14.07 1.65
CA ALA A 52 12.90 15.50 1.97
C ALA A 52 11.46 15.98 2.28
N GLU A 53 10.45 15.46 1.58
CA GLU A 53 9.04 15.77 1.87
C GLU A 53 8.55 15.09 3.16
N PHE A 54 9.04 13.90 3.51
CA PHE A 54 8.84 13.28 4.83
C PHE A 54 9.43 14.12 5.96
N ASP A 55 10.70 14.50 5.86
CA ASP A 55 11.39 15.37 6.83
C ASP A 55 10.64 16.70 7.03
N ARG A 56 9.96 17.19 5.98
CA ARG A 56 9.19 18.44 5.99
C ARG A 56 7.75 18.32 6.53
N LYS A 57 7.02 17.25 6.22
CA LYS A 57 5.59 17.08 6.57
C LYS A 57 5.34 16.24 7.81
N MET A 58 6.17 15.22 8.05
CA MET A 58 5.93 14.15 9.02
C MET A 58 7.24 13.83 9.74
N SER A 59 7.94 14.84 10.25
CA SER A 59 9.31 14.72 10.79
C SER A 59 9.49 13.70 11.92
N ASP A 60 8.38 13.27 12.54
CA ASP A 60 8.31 12.20 13.52
C ASP A 60 8.37 10.78 12.92
N TYR A 61 8.39 10.60 11.59
CA TYR A 61 8.47 9.29 10.93
C TYR A 61 9.66 8.44 11.40
N GLN A 62 10.76 9.09 11.82
CA GLN A 62 11.95 8.43 12.39
C GLN A 62 11.68 7.75 13.74
N ARG A 63 10.57 8.10 14.42
CA ARG A 63 10.06 7.51 15.67
C ARG A 63 9.01 6.43 15.41
N TRP A 64 8.58 6.23 14.17
CA TRP A 64 7.68 5.12 13.82
C TRP A 64 8.34 3.80 14.19
N ARG A 65 7.52 2.84 14.63
CA ARG A 65 8.04 1.69 15.37
C ARG A 65 8.84 0.78 14.43
N ARG A 66 10.14 0.61 14.72
CA ARG A 66 11.07 -0.18 13.89
C ARG A 66 10.69 -1.64 13.68
N ASN A 67 9.83 -2.22 14.53
CA ASN A 67 9.29 -3.55 14.31
C ASN A 67 8.24 -3.57 13.17
N GLU A 68 7.51 -2.48 12.95
CA GLU A 68 6.41 -2.34 11.98
C GLU A 68 6.86 -1.76 10.63
N ILE A 69 7.76 -0.77 10.62
CA ILE A 69 8.31 -0.14 9.40
C ILE A 69 9.81 0.17 9.54
N ILE A 70 10.56 0.03 8.44
CA ILE A 70 11.97 0.40 8.32
C ILE A 70 12.16 1.28 7.07
N PHE A 71 12.96 2.33 7.17
CA PHE A 71 13.38 3.18 6.05
C PHE A 71 14.87 2.95 5.79
N GLU A 72 15.23 2.47 4.60
CA GLU A 72 16.60 2.20 4.18
C GLU A 72 16.97 3.07 2.97
N PRO A 73 18.08 3.83 3.01
CA PRO A 73 18.56 4.56 1.83
C PRO A 73 19.10 3.63 0.73
N GLN A 74 19.51 2.41 1.07
CA GLN A 74 19.95 1.38 0.13
C GLN A 74 18.78 0.80 -0.67
N SER A 75 19.08 0.28 -1.85
CA SER A 75 18.12 -0.41 -2.72
C SER A 75 17.69 -1.76 -2.13
N TYR A 76 16.53 -2.29 -2.52
CA TYR A 76 16.06 -3.60 -2.00
C TYR A 76 16.98 -4.75 -2.43
N GLU A 77 17.67 -4.58 -3.54
CA GLU A 77 18.68 -5.47 -4.10
C GLU A 77 19.89 -5.60 -3.16
N GLU A 78 20.25 -4.52 -2.47
CA GLU A 78 21.31 -4.49 -1.45
C GLU A 78 20.81 -4.97 -0.09
N VAL A 79 19.64 -4.49 0.36
CA VAL A 79 19.03 -4.87 1.65
C VAL A 79 18.74 -6.37 1.74
N PHE A 80 18.32 -6.98 0.63
CA PHE A 80 17.98 -8.41 0.53
C PHE A 80 18.94 -9.19 -0.39
N ALA A 81 20.21 -8.78 -0.49
CA ALA A 81 21.20 -9.38 -1.38
C ALA A 81 21.36 -10.91 -1.21
N ASN A 82 21.18 -11.41 0.00
CA ASN A 82 21.29 -12.83 0.36
C ASN A 82 19.96 -13.61 0.24
N GLU A 83 18.88 -12.98 -0.23
CA GLU A 83 17.52 -13.57 -0.31
C GLU A 83 16.86 -13.27 -1.66
N LYS A 84 17.65 -13.12 -2.73
CA LYS A 84 17.20 -12.68 -4.05
C LYS A 84 16.11 -13.58 -4.63
N GLU A 85 16.20 -14.89 -4.42
CA GLU A 85 15.23 -15.91 -4.80
C GLU A 85 13.89 -15.83 -4.04
N ASN A 86 13.83 -15.01 -2.99
CA ASN A 86 12.63 -14.71 -2.23
C ASN A 86 11.94 -13.40 -2.65
N LEU A 87 12.57 -12.60 -3.53
CA LEU A 87 11.99 -11.37 -4.06
C LEU A 87 10.90 -11.66 -5.11
N VAL A 88 9.73 -11.07 -4.92
CA VAL A 88 8.60 -11.08 -5.85
C VAL A 88 8.12 -9.66 -6.11
N TYR A 89 8.36 -9.12 -7.30
CA TYR A 89 7.91 -7.78 -7.67
C TYR A 89 6.45 -7.82 -8.13
N LEU A 90 5.58 -7.12 -7.39
CA LEU A 90 4.17 -6.98 -7.70
C LEU A 90 3.95 -5.88 -8.75
N THR A 91 3.44 -6.25 -9.93
CA THR A 91 3.20 -5.32 -11.03
C THR A 91 2.02 -5.76 -11.89
N ALA A 92 1.16 -4.81 -12.26
CA ALA A 92 -0.05 -5.07 -13.05
C ALA A 92 0.25 -5.63 -14.45
N ASP A 93 1.43 -5.32 -15.00
CA ASP A 93 1.88 -5.75 -16.32
C ASP A 93 2.45 -7.19 -16.34
N SER A 94 2.62 -7.84 -15.17
CA SER A 94 3.16 -9.20 -15.10
C SER A 94 2.27 -10.21 -15.84
N PRO A 95 2.84 -11.15 -16.63
CA PRO A 95 2.08 -12.26 -17.20
C PRO A 95 1.61 -13.25 -16.13
N ASN A 96 2.38 -13.42 -15.06
CA ASN A 96 2.10 -14.34 -13.97
C ASN A 96 1.08 -13.70 -13.03
N THR A 97 0.12 -14.49 -12.55
CA THR A 97 -0.86 -14.03 -11.54
C THR A 97 -0.54 -14.73 -10.22
N ILE A 98 -0.60 -14.00 -9.10
CA ILE A 98 -0.38 -14.57 -7.77
C ILE A 98 -1.65 -15.29 -7.29
N ASP A 99 -1.49 -16.51 -6.76
CA ASP A 99 -2.59 -17.30 -6.20
C ASP A 99 -2.71 -17.16 -4.69
N THR A 100 -1.59 -17.16 -3.95
CA THR A 100 -1.50 -16.95 -2.51
C THR A 100 -0.23 -16.16 -2.16
N PHE A 101 -0.16 -15.59 -0.96
CA PHE A 101 1.09 -15.06 -0.41
C PHE A 101 1.81 -16.14 0.41
N ASP A 102 3.13 -16.22 0.26
CA ASP A 102 4.05 -17.11 1.00
C ASP A 102 4.81 -16.26 2.01
N GLU A 103 4.70 -16.60 3.30
CA GLU A 103 5.28 -15.82 4.38
C GLU A 103 6.82 -15.71 4.34
N SER A 104 7.49 -16.66 3.68
CA SER A 104 8.95 -16.65 3.49
C SER A 104 9.39 -15.60 2.46
N LYS A 105 8.51 -15.25 1.52
CA LYS A 105 8.80 -14.33 0.41
C LYS A 105 8.79 -12.86 0.85
N ILE A 106 9.36 -12.05 -0.03
CA ILE A 106 9.52 -10.60 0.11
C ILE A 106 8.81 -9.96 -1.10
N TYR A 107 7.69 -9.30 -0.84
CA TYR A 107 6.84 -8.73 -1.89
C TYR A 107 7.16 -7.26 -2.11
N ILE A 108 7.55 -6.88 -3.32
CA ILE A 108 7.95 -5.51 -3.67
C ILE A 108 6.80 -4.80 -4.39
N ILE A 109 6.48 -3.59 -3.95
CA ILE A 109 5.56 -2.65 -4.59
C ILE A 109 6.39 -1.47 -5.10
N GLY A 110 6.17 -1.03 -6.33
CA GLY A 110 6.84 0.17 -6.85
C GLY A 110 6.31 1.44 -6.18
N GLY A 111 7.18 2.19 -5.51
CA GLY A 111 6.92 3.50 -4.92
C GLY A 111 6.79 4.58 -5.99
N ILE A 112 5.67 4.58 -6.71
CA ILE A 112 5.46 5.53 -7.81
C ILE A 112 3.99 5.96 -7.96
N VAL A 113 3.79 7.28 -8.09
CA VAL A 113 2.50 7.91 -8.39
C VAL A 113 2.57 8.54 -9.78
N ASP A 114 2.32 7.76 -10.84
CA ASP A 114 2.46 8.21 -12.23
C ASP A 114 1.15 8.30 -13.03
N LYS A 115 0.05 7.77 -12.46
CA LYS A 115 -1.26 7.55 -13.12
C LYS A 115 -1.20 6.57 -14.33
N ASN A 116 -0.32 5.57 -14.27
CA ASN A 116 -0.02 4.63 -15.34
C ASN A 116 0.41 5.33 -16.64
N ARG A 117 1.44 6.17 -16.50
CA ARG A 117 2.19 6.88 -17.55
C ARG A 117 3.36 6.01 -18.03
N TYR A 118 4.04 5.31 -17.11
CA TYR A 118 5.21 4.48 -17.37
C TYR A 118 4.87 2.98 -17.39
N LYS A 119 4.16 2.55 -18.44
CA LYS A 119 3.83 1.13 -18.66
C LYS A 119 5.07 0.24 -18.64
N ASN A 120 4.96 -0.94 -18.03
CA ASN A 120 6.02 -1.93 -17.86
C ASN A 120 7.23 -1.47 -17.02
N LEU A 121 7.25 -0.26 -16.43
CA LEU A 121 8.44 0.27 -15.73
C LEU A 121 9.01 -0.70 -14.69
N THR A 122 8.14 -1.15 -13.79
CA THR A 122 8.49 -2.07 -12.70
C THR A 122 8.72 -3.50 -13.20
N LEU A 123 7.98 -3.93 -14.22
CA LEU A 123 8.17 -5.22 -14.88
C LEU A 123 9.56 -5.33 -15.53
N GLU A 124 9.98 -4.29 -16.27
CA GLU A 124 11.30 -4.28 -16.93
C GLU A 124 12.44 -4.07 -15.92
N LYS A 125 12.23 -3.34 -14.81
CA LYS A 125 13.19 -3.29 -13.69
C LYS A 125 13.42 -4.70 -13.13
N ALA A 126 12.35 -5.40 -12.76
CA ALA A 126 12.40 -6.74 -12.20
C ALA A 126 13.00 -7.79 -13.17
N LYS A 127 12.63 -7.75 -14.46
CA LYS A 127 13.20 -8.62 -15.50
C LYS A 127 14.72 -8.43 -15.64
N LYS A 128 15.20 -7.18 -15.71
CA LYS A 128 16.66 -6.89 -15.82
C LYS A 128 17.45 -7.45 -14.64
N GLN A 129 16.81 -7.61 -13.49
CA GLN A 129 17.41 -8.15 -12.27
C GLN A 129 17.25 -9.67 -12.14
N ASN A 130 16.46 -10.31 -13.01
CA ASN A 130 16.07 -11.72 -12.92
C ASN A 130 15.41 -12.08 -11.58
N ILE A 131 14.44 -11.27 -11.15
CA ILE A 131 13.58 -11.57 -9.99
C ILE A 131 12.15 -11.91 -10.45
N THR A 132 11.43 -12.69 -9.64
CA THR A 132 10.07 -13.13 -9.95
C THR A 132 9.13 -11.93 -10.02
N THR A 133 8.17 -11.95 -10.96
CA THR A 133 7.08 -10.95 -10.99
C THR A 133 5.72 -11.63 -10.92
N ALA A 134 4.75 -10.95 -10.33
CA ALA A 134 3.35 -11.36 -10.35
C ALA A 134 2.40 -10.15 -10.34
N ARG A 135 1.18 -10.33 -10.86
CA ARG A 135 0.06 -9.40 -10.70
C ARG A 135 -1.00 -9.98 -9.76
N LEU A 136 -1.80 -9.12 -9.14
CA LEU A 136 -2.97 -9.55 -8.37
C LEU A 136 -4.05 -10.17 -9.29
N PRO A 137 -4.86 -11.14 -8.82
CA PRO A 137 -5.91 -11.80 -9.61
C PRO A 137 -7.17 -10.95 -9.85
N ILE A 138 -7.03 -9.62 -9.98
CA ILE A 138 -8.14 -8.66 -10.13
C ILE A 138 -9.12 -9.07 -11.24
N ASN A 139 -8.60 -9.60 -12.36
CA ASN A 139 -9.42 -10.03 -13.51
C ASN A 139 -10.40 -11.17 -13.21
N LYS A 140 -10.12 -12.00 -12.21
CA LYS A 140 -10.94 -13.17 -11.84
C LYS A 140 -12.21 -12.76 -11.07
N TYR A 141 -12.09 -11.71 -10.26
CA TYR A 141 -13.14 -11.26 -9.33
C TYR A 141 -13.81 -9.95 -9.76
N ILE A 142 -13.10 -9.10 -10.52
CA ILE A 142 -13.55 -7.74 -10.84
C ILE A 142 -13.57 -7.47 -12.35
N LYS A 143 -14.79 -7.33 -12.86
CA LYS A 143 -15.10 -6.78 -14.18
C LYS A 143 -15.17 -5.25 -14.08
N MET A 144 -14.26 -4.57 -14.75
CA MET A 144 -14.18 -3.11 -14.83
C MET A 144 -13.81 -2.71 -16.26
N SER A 145 -14.47 -1.66 -16.77
CA SER A 145 -14.11 -0.99 -18.03
C SER A 145 -12.87 -0.09 -17.89
N SER A 146 -12.52 0.33 -16.67
CA SER A 146 -11.35 1.18 -16.41
C SER A 146 -10.05 0.39 -16.21
N ARG A 147 -8.91 1.06 -16.45
CA ARG A 147 -7.56 0.55 -16.17
C ARG A 147 -7.43 -0.02 -14.75
N LYS A 148 -6.74 -1.16 -14.63
CA LYS A 148 -6.57 -1.95 -13.39
C LYS A 148 -5.19 -1.73 -12.75
N VAL A 149 -4.83 -0.47 -12.56
CA VAL A 149 -3.62 -0.07 -11.82
C VAL A 149 -4.04 0.50 -10.47
N LEU A 150 -3.40 0.00 -9.42
CA LEU A 150 -3.65 0.37 -8.04
C LEU A 150 -2.61 1.40 -7.57
N THR A 151 -3.00 2.24 -6.63
CA THR A 151 -2.05 3.05 -5.84
C THR A 151 -1.29 2.17 -4.85
N VAL A 152 -0.17 2.66 -4.31
CA VAL A 152 0.69 1.90 -3.40
C VAL A 152 -0.06 1.53 -2.12
N ASN A 153 -0.80 2.47 -1.54
CA ASN A 153 -1.62 2.24 -0.35
C ASN A 153 -2.73 1.21 -0.58
N HIS A 154 -3.38 1.21 -1.76
CA HIS A 154 -4.41 0.21 -2.09
C HIS A 154 -3.79 -1.17 -2.30
N MET A 155 -2.67 -1.27 -3.03
CA MET A 155 -1.93 -2.53 -3.18
C MET A 155 -1.56 -3.10 -1.82
N PHE A 156 -0.95 -2.29 -0.95
CA PHE A 156 -0.55 -2.70 0.40
C PHE A 156 -1.75 -3.12 1.28
N LYS A 157 -2.86 -2.36 1.25
CA LYS A 157 -4.06 -2.71 2.02
C LYS A 157 -4.73 -4.00 1.51
N ILE A 158 -4.72 -4.25 0.21
CA ILE A 158 -5.20 -5.52 -0.36
C ILE A 158 -4.35 -6.70 0.11
N ILE A 159 -3.01 -6.54 0.22
CA ILE A 159 -2.14 -7.57 0.80
C ILE A 159 -2.56 -7.87 2.24
N LEU A 160 -2.67 -6.84 3.10
CA LEU A 160 -3.08 -7.02 4.50
C LEU A 160 -4.46 -7.68 4.63
N ASN A 161 -5.46 -7.18 3.90
CA ASN A 161 -6.80 -7.76 3.89
C ASN A 161 -6.77 -9.25 3.46
N TYR A 162 -5.88 -9.62 2.53
CA TYR A 162 -5.77 -11.01 2.09
C TYR A 162 -5.12 -11.89 3.16
N LEU A 163 -4.10 -11.40 3.88
CA LEU A 163 -3.56 -12.14 5.03
C LEU A 163 -4.64 -12.36 6.11
N ASP A 164 -5.48 -11.35 6.34
CA ASP A 164 -6.55 -11.39 7.34
C ASP A 164 -7.76 -12.26 6.93
N THR A 165 -7.94 -12.57 5.64
CA THR A 165 -9.16 -13.24 5.14
C THR A 165 -8.93 -14.50 4.29
N ASN A 166 -7.73 -14.66 3.72
CA ASN A 166 -7.38 -15.62 2.66
C ASN A 166 -8.33 -15.59 1.43
N ASP A 167 -9.02 -14.47 1.22
CA ASP A 167 -10.06 -14.30 0.20
C ASP A 167 -9.72 -13.10 -0.69
N TRP A 168 -9.45 -13.37 -1.97
CA TRP A 168 -9.17 -12.34 -2.97
C TRP A 168 -10.37 -11.47 -3.30
N GLU A 169 -11.58 -12.03 -3.34
CA GLU A 169 -12.78 -11.28 -3.72
C GLU A 169 -13.08 -10.25 -2.63
N LYS A 170 -13.16 -10.70 -1.38
CA LYS A 170 -13.35 -9.83 -0.22
C LYS A 170 -12.26 -8.76 -0.10
N SER A 171 -10.99 -9.16 -0.22
CA SER A 171 -9.85 -8.23 -0.10
C SER A 171 -9.80 -7.16 -1.19
N LEU A 172 -10.25 -7.49 -2.40
CA LEU A 172 -10.32 -6.55 -3.51
C LEU A 172 -11.56 -5.64 -3.44
N LEU A 173 -12.73 -6.17 -3.06
CA LEU A 173 -13.98 -5.42 -2.98
C LEU A 173 -14.02 -4.40 -1.83
N ASP A 174 -13.31 -4.66 -0.72
CA ASP A 174 -13.14 -3.71 0.39
C ASP A 174 -12.47 -2.39 -0.06
N ILE A 175 -11.61 -2.47 -1.08
CA ILE A 175 -10.74 -1.36 -1.50
C ILE A 175 -11.15 -0.76 -2.86
N LEU A 176 -11.93 -1.49 -3.68
CA LEU A 176 -12.30 -1.06 -5.02
C LEU A 176 -13.80 -0.70 -5.11
N PRO A 177 -14.16 0.55 -5.46
CA PRO A 177 -15.50 1.08 -5.22
C PRO A 177 -16.57 0.42 -6.10
N ALA A 178 -17.52 -0.25 -5.46
CA ALA A 178 -18.62 -1.05 -6.04
C ALA A 178 -19.51 -0.33 -7.10
N ARG A 179 -19.33 0.97 -7.36
CA ARG A 179 -20.11 1.72 -8.36
C ARG A 179 -19.61 1.61 -9.82
N LYS A 180 -18.45 0.99 -10.06
CA LYS A 180 -18.01 0.59 -11.42
C LYS A 180 -18.57 -0.75 -11.91
N PHE A 181 -19.53 -1.34 -11.19
CA PHE A 181 -19.87 -2.77 -11.29
C PHE A 181 -21.25 -3.07 -11.92
N ASN A 182 -22.06 -2.05 -12.24
CA ASN A 182 -23.38 -2.22 -12.89
C ASN A 182 -23.46 -1.47 -14.23
N GLN A 183 -22.95 -2.10 -15.28
CA GLN A 183 -23.65 -2.12 -16.57
C GLN A 183 -24.08 -3.58 -16.83
N ASP A 184 -25.21 -3.77 -17.52
CA ASP A 184 -25.86 -5.06 -17.80
C ASP A 184 -26.71 -5.70 -16.67
N LYS A 185 -27.61 -4.92 -16.04
CA LYS A 185 -28.95 -5.40 -15.64
C LYS A 185 -30.02 -4.29 -15.75
N ASN A 186 -30.50 -4.04 -16.98
CA ASN A 186 -31.89 -3.78 -17.36
C ASN A 186 -31.96 -3.03 -18.69
N SER A 187 -32.52 -3.69 -19.70
CA SER A 187 -32.88 -3.10 -20.99
C SER A 187 -34.40 -3.05 -21.12
N THR A 188 -35.00 -1.86 -20.99
CA THR A 188 -36.35 -1.55 -21.51
C THR A 188 -36.48 -0.05 -21.74
N SER A 189 -36.56 0.33 -23.03
CA SER A 189 -37.31 1.45 -23.64
C SER A 189 -37.25 2.88 -23.08
N GLU A 190 -36.79 3.79 -23.97
CA GLU A 190 -37.19 5.22 -24.12
C GLU A 190 -36.74 6.19 -22.99
N ASP A 191 -36.22 7.40 -23.25
CA ASP A 191 -36.36 8.29 -24.42
C ASP A 191 -35.06 9.11 -24.73
N GLU A 192 -35.02 9.87 -25.83
CA GLU A 192 -33.81 10.55 -26.35
C GLU A 192 -33.41 11.90 -25.69
N ASN A 193 -32.15 12.29 -25.94
CA ASN A 193 -31.57 13.64 -25.97
C ASN A 193 -31.38 14.44 -24.67
N LEU A 194 -30.11 14.56 -24.25
CA LEU A 194 -29.40 15.86 -24.26
C LEU A 194 -27.87 15.68 -24.25
N LYS A 195 -27.14 16.57 -24.94
CA LYS A 195 -25.69 16.46 -25.20
C LYS A 195 -24.83 17.18 -24.16
N ASN A 196 -23.66 16.60 -23.90
CA ASN A 196 -22.39 17.25 -23.53
C ASN A 196 -22.39 18.33 -22.44
N LYS A 197 -22.17 17.85 -21.21
CA LYS A 197 -21.42 18.41 -20.06
C LYS A 197 -21.63 17.34 -18.95
N ASP A 198 -20.63 16.82 -18.25
CA ASP A 198 -19.39 17.44 -17.77
C ASP A 198 -18.17 16.51 -17.90
N ASN A 199 -16.98 17.13 -17.97
CA ASN A 199 -15.71 16.43 -17.88
C ASN A 199 -15.07 16.76 -16.53
N GLU A 200 -15.75 16.39 -15.44
CA GLU A 200 -15.32 16.66 -14.06
C GLU A 200 -15.30 15.39 -13.20
N ASN A 201 -14.19 15.27 -12.45
CA ASN A 201 -14.07 14.67 -11.13
C ASN A 201 -14.52 13.22 -10.88
N VAL A 202 -13.54 12.40 -10.51
CA VAL A 202 -13.36 12.14 -9.08
C VAL A 202 -11.91 12.42 -8.72
N ASP A 203 -11.65 13.55 -8.06
CA ASP A 203 -10.41 13.71 -7.30
C ASP A 203 -10.47 12.76 -6.10
N ASN A 204 -9.48 11.87 -5.97
CA ASN A 204 -9.38 10.96 -4.82
C ASN A 204 -8.89 11.67 -3.53
N ASN A 205 -8.83 13.01 -3.51
CA ASN A 205 -8.29 13.79 -2.40
C ASN A 205 -9.16 13.77 -1.14
N THR A 206 -10.45 13.40 -1.22
CA THR A 206 -11.41 13.48 -0.10
C THR A 206 -11.17 12.47 1.04
N ILE A 207 -10.07 11.71 1.00
CA ILE A 207 -9.62 10.80 2.08
C ILE A 207 -8.21 11.17 2.60
N GLU A 208 -7.48 12.10 1.96
CA GLU A 208 -6.10 12.45 2.36
C GLU A 208 -6.01 13.38 3.59
N GLU A 209 -7.12 13.93 4.11
CA GLU A 209 -7.11 14.98 5.15
C GLU A 209 -7.29 14.51 6.61
N SER A 210 -7.52 13.22 6.86
CA SER A 210 -7.96 12.71 8.18
C SER A 210 -6.92 11.94 9.01
N ILE A 211 -5.61 12.17 8.82
CA ILE A 211 -4.58 11.89 9.85
C ILE A 211 -3.59 13.08 9.95
N SER A 212 -4.06 14.20 10.49
CA SER A 212 -3.20 15.33 10.94
C SER A 212 -3.32 15.64 12.43
N VAL A 213 -4.21 14.93 13.16
CA VAL A 213 -4.50 15.13 14.58
C VAL A 213 -4.58 13.80 15.32
N VAL A 214 -3.43 13.16 15.52
CA VAL A 214 -3.22 12.23 16.66
C VAL A 214 -1.88 12.57 17.29
N SER A 215 -1.83 13.73 17.95
CA SER A 215 -0.74 14.08 18.86
C SER A 215 -0.71 13.09 20.03
N THR A 216 0.49 12.66 20.41
CA THR A 216 0.72 11.64 21.44
C THR A 216 0.52 12.19 22.85
N GLU A 217 -0.72 12.31 23.30
CA GLU A 217 -1.09 12.57 24.70
C GLU A 217 -2.27 11.68 25.13
N GLU A 218 -2.00 10.40 25.35
CA GLU A 218 -2.70 9.55 26.35
C GLU A 218 -1.97 8.20 26.46
N ILE A 219 -1.28 8.00 27.58
CA ILE A 219 -1.01 6.75 28.35
C ILE A 219 0.04 7.14 29.39
N SER A 220 -0.42 7.82 30.44
CA SER A 220 0.36 8.03 31.67
C SER A 220 -0.58 8.26 32.86
N THR A 221 -1.30 7.21 33.28
CA THR A 221 -1.89 7.02 34.62
C THR A 221 -2.82 5.80 34.60
N THR A 222 -2.38 4.67 35.17
CA THR A 222 -3.20 3.73 36.00
C THR A 222 -2.42 2.45 36.30
N THR A 223 -1.40 2.56 37.16
CA THR A 223 -0.96 1.45 38.01
C THR A 223 -0.51 2.01 39.35
N GLU A 224 -1.46 2.19 40.27
CA GLU A 224 -1.16 2.12 41.70
C GLU A 224 -2.41 1.74 42.49
N ASN A 225 -2.22 0.78 43.40
CA ASN A 225 -3.02 0.46 44.58
C ASN A 225 -4.44 -0.13 44.41
N ASN A 226 -4.54 -1.43 44.69
CA ASN A 226 -5.07 -1.89 45.98
C ASN A 226 -4.44 -3.22 46.42
N ASN A 227 -3.90 -3.24 47.64
CA ASN A 227 -4.03 -4.21 48.76
C ASN A 227 -4.88 -5.49 48.51
N GLU A 228 -4.76 -6.65 49.17
CA GLU A 228 -3.97 -7.24 50.29
C GLU A 228 -4.26 -8.78 50.27
N SER A 229 -3.67 -9.73 51.02
CA SER A 229 -2.66 -9.81 52.10
C SER A 229 -2.02 -11.24 52.10
N ASP A 230 -1.14 -11.55 53.09
CA ASP A 230 -0.72 -12.90 53.53
C ASP A 230 0.18 -13.75 52.57
N THR A 231 1.14 -14.57 53.03
CA THR A 231 1.47 -15.09 54.38
C THR A 231 2.99 -15.37 54.49
N LYS A 232 3.56 -15.35 55.72
CA LYS A 232 4.70 -16.13 56.29
C LYS A 232 5.92 -16.49 55.38
N GLU A 233 7.17 -16.48 55.87
CA GLU A 233 7.62 -17.16 57.10
C GLU A 233 9.07 -16.75 57.48
N SER A 234 9.36 -16.76 58.79
CA SER A 234 10.70 -16.74 59.45
C SER A 234 11.74 -15.67 59.09
#